data_AF-A0A8J6PJ19-F1
#
_entry.id   AF-A0A8J6PJ19-F1
#
_cell.length_a   1.000
_cell.length_b   1.000
_cell.length_c   1.000
_cell.angle_alpha   90.00
_cell.angle_beta   90.00
_cell.angle_gamma   90.00
#
_symmetry.space_group_name_H-M   'P 1'
#
loop_
_entity.id
_entity.type
_entity.pdbx_description
1 polymer ?
#
loop_
_entity_poly.entity_id
_entity_poly.type
_entity_poly.pdbx_seq_one_letter_code
_entity_poly.pdbx_strand_id
1 'polypeptide(L)'
;MPAENTNPTLAYPGGEYELSVAKASEGNDGLELGKLLATTGYTTFDPGFVNTASTKSAITFIDGENGILRYRGYPIEQLAE
;
A
#
# COMPACT_ATOMS: atom_id res chain seq x y z
N MET A 1 -9.76 -8.08 21.20
CA MET A 1 -9.76 -9.32 20.39
C MET A 1 -8.32 -9.55 19.97
N PRO A 2 -7.79 -10.78 20.11
CA PRO A 2 -6.35 -11.01 20.11
C PRO A 2 -5.76 -10.71 18.73
N ALA A 3 -4.55 -10.16 18.70
CA ALA A 3 -3.82 -9.84 17.49
C ALA A 3 -3.51 -11.13 16.72
N GLU A 4 -4.33 -11.44 15.71
CA GLU A 4 -3.96 -12.41 14.69
C GLU A 4 -2.79 -11.83 13.90
N ASN A 5 -1.68 -12.55 13.84
CA ASN A 5 -0.62 -12.30 12.89
C ASN A 5 -1.17 -12.56 11.48
N THR A 6 -1.84 -11.58 10.89
CA THR A 6 -2.43 -11.64 9.53
C THR A 6 -1.42 -11.13 8.49
N ASN A 7 -0.20 -11.67 8.51
CA ASN A 7 0.75 -11.40 7.44
C ASN A 7 0.30 -12.20 6.20
N PRO A 8 0.02 -11.55 5.07
CA PRO A 8 -0.40 -12.24 3.87
C PRO A 8 0.74 -13.08 3.31
N THR A 9 0.41 -14.29 2.87
CA THR A 9 1.38 -15.22 2.29
C THR A 9 1.24 -15.23 0.77
N LEU A 10 2.36 -15.04 0.07
CA LEU A 10 2.47 -15.23 -1.36
C LEU A 10 2.87 -16.68 -1.66
N ALA A 11 1.97 -17.44 -2.26
CA ALA A 11 2.27 -18.77 -2.79
C ALA A 11 2.81 -18.64 -4.23
N TYR A 12 3.95 -19.28 -4.51
CA TYR A 12 4.59 -19.30 -5.82
C TYR A 12 5.17 -20.70 -6.10
N PRO A 13 5.58 -21.04 -7.33
CA PRO A 13 6.04 -22.40 -7.67
C PRO A 13 7.23 -22.91 -6.84
N GLY A 14 7.98 -22.01 -6.20
CA GLY A 14 9.12 -22.33 -5.33
C GLY A 14 8.80 -22.37 -3.82
N GLY A 15 7.53 -22.18 -3.43
CA GLY A 15 7.09 -22.26 -2.03
C GLY A 15 6.18 -21.11 -1.62
N GLU A 16 6.21 -20.79 -0.34
CA GLU A 16 5.44 -19.70 0.27
C GLU A 16 6.39 -18.62 0.79
N TYR A 17 5.99 -17.36 0.67
CA TYR A 17 6.73 -16.22 1.18
C TYR A 17 5.79 -15.29 1.95
N GLU A 18 6.09 -15.05 3.22
CA GLU A 18 5.33 -14.12 4.05
C GLU A 18 5.67 -12.67 3.70
N LEU A 19 4.62 -11.88 3.44
CA LEU A 19 4.71 -10.45 3.19
C LEU A 19 4.32 -9.69 4.46
N SER A 20 5.02 -8.59 4.72
CA SER A 20 4.63 -7.65 5.78
C SER A 20 3.62 -6.63 5.24
N VAL A 21 2.65 -6.24 6.07
CA VAL A 21 1.65 -5.24 5.70
C VAL A 21 2.13 -3.84 6.12
N ALA A 22 2.29 -2.95 5.15
CA ALA A 22 2.45 -1.52 5.39
C ALA A 22 1.08 -0.89 5.63
N LYS A 23 0.74 -0.65 6.90
CA LYS A 23 -0.52 -0.02 7.28
C LYS A 23 -0.61 1.43 6.80
N ALA A 24 -1.71 1.76 6.12
CA ALA A 24 -2.04 3.13 5.76
C ALA A 24 -2.87 3.79 6.88
N SER A 25 -2.70 5.10 7.07
CA SER A 25 -3.55 5.86 7.99
C SER A 25 -4.96 6.06 7.45
N GLU A 26 -5.08 6.14 6.11
CA GLU A 26 -6.33 6.24 5.36
C GLU A 26 -6.11 5.61 3.98
N GLY A 27 -7.13 4.96 3.42
CA GLY A 27 -7.03 4.22 2.15
C GLY A 27 -6.56 2.77 2.29
N ASN A 28 -5.92 2.24 1.25
CA ASN A 28 -5.53 0.83 1.15
C ASN A 28 -4.18 0.55 1.83
N ASP A 29 -4.10 -0.56 2.54
CA ASP A 29 -2.83 -1.08 3.07
C ASP A 29 -1.92 -1.57 1.93
N GLY A 30 -0.61 -1.36 2.09
CA GLY A 30 0.40 -1.85 1.15
C GLY A 30 1.00 -3.19 1.56
N LEU A 31 1.49 -3.94 0.58
CA LEU A 31 2.29 -5.15 0.82
C LEU A 31 3.77 -4.85 0.60
N GLU A 32 4.60 -5.05 1.61
CA GLU A 32 6.03 -4.74 1.53
C GLU A 32 6.79 -5.84 0.78
N LEU A 33 7.34 -5.50 -0.39
CA LEU A 33 8.05 -6.43 -1.28
C LEU A 33 9.56 -6.59 -0.96
N GLY A 34 10.09 -5.93 0.08
CA GLY A 34 11.53 -5.60 0.22
C GLY A 34 12.55 -6.69 -0.14
N LYS A 35 12.35 -7.95 0.27
CA LYS A 35 13.26 -9.08 -0.04
C LYS A 35 12.66 -10.11 -1.00
N LEU A 36 11.57 -9.78 -1.68
CA LEU A 36 10.85 -10.70 -2.56
C LEU A 36 11.78 -11.28 -3.63
N LEU A 37 12.42 -10.42 -4.45
CA LEU A 37 13.32 -10.86 -5.51
C LEU A 37 14.47 -11.73 -4.99
N ALA A 38 15.09 -11.32 -3.88
CA ALA A 38 16.22 -12.04 -3.30
C ALA A 38 15.83 -13.41 -2.71
N THR A 39 14.57 -13.57 -2.27
CA THR A 39 14.10 -14.79 -1.59
C THR A 39 13.40 -15.75 -2.54
N THR A 40 12.60 -15.22 -3.47
CA THR A 40 11.74 -16.01 -4.36
C THR A 40 12.27 -16.07 -5.79
N GLY A 41 13.14 -15.14 -6.20
CA GLY A 41 13.57 -14.97 -7.58
C GLY A 41 12.55 -14.27 -8.48
N TYR A 42 11.40 -13.85 -7.94
CA TYR A 42 10.33 -13.21 -8.70
C TYR A 42 10.24 -11.70 -8.44
N THR A 43 9.86 -10.97 -9.48
CA THR A 43 9.44 -9.55 -9.40
C THR A 43 7.95 -9.44 -9.64
N THR A 44 7.33 -8.38 -9.12
CA THR A 44 5.99 -7.99 -9.56
C THR A 44 6.07 -7.32 -10.93
N PHE A 45 5.05 -7.51 -11.76
CA PHE A 45 4.93 -6.84 -13.05
C PHE A 45 3.62 -6.04 -13.06
N ASP A 46 3.74 -4.73 -12.93
CA ASP A 46 2.61 -3.79 -12.85
C ASP A 46 2.85 -2.62 -13.82
N PRO A 47 2.49 -2.78 -15.10
CA PRO A 47 2.73 -1.76 -16.11
C PRO A 47 1.96 -0.48 -15.75
N GLY A 48 2.69 0.62 -15.56
CA GLY A 48 2.11 1.91 -15.17
C GLY A 48 1.94 2.14 -13.66
N PHE A 49 2.40 1.20 -12.82
CA PHE A 49 2.40 1.34 -11.34
C PHE A 49 1.01 1.59 -10.74
N VAL A 50 -0.06 1.13 -11.39
CA VAL A 50 -1.45 1.37 -10.95
C VAL A 50 -1.74 0.73 -9.60
N ASN A 51 -1.10 -0.40 -9.30
CA ASN A 51 -1.30 -1.17 -8.08
C ASN A 51 -0.09 -1.09 -7.14
N THR A 52 0.92 -0.28 -7.47
CA THR A 52 2.18 -0.21 -6.75
C THR A 52 2.33 1.11 -6.01
N ALA A 53 2.22 1.06 -4.69
CA ALA A 53 2.58 2.18 -3.83
C ALA A 53 4.10 2.29 -3.68
N SER A 54 4.71 3.25 -4.38
CA SER A 54 6.18 3.43 -4.41
C SER A 54 6.75 4.22 -3.23
N THR A 55 5.91 4.98 -2.51
CA THR A 55 6.35 5.84 -1.40
C THR A 55 5.30 5.95 -0.30
N LYS A 56 5.75 6.29 0.90
CA LYS A 56 4.91 6.68 2.04
C LYS A 56 4.88 8.21 2.11
N SER A 57 3.69 8.81 2.10
CA SER A 57 3.52 10.27 2.16
C SER A 57 2.44 10.65 3.15
N ALA A 58 2.64 11.78 3.83
CA ALA A 58 1.66 12.41 4.72
C ALA A 58 1.25 13.82 4.22
N ILE A 59 1.53 14.13 2.94
CA ILE A 59 1.32 15.48 2.39
C ILE A 59 -0.11 15.64 1.86
N THR A 60 -0.58 14.73 1.02
CA THR A 60 -1.88 14.81 0.35
C THR A 60 -2.53 13.44 0.34
N PHE A 61 -3.84 13.40 0.62
CA PHE A 61 -4.67 12.22 0.45
C PHE A 61 -5.71 12.48 -0.64
N ILE A 62 -5.93 11.48 -1.50
CA ILE A 62 -6.87 11.53 -2.61
C ILE A 62 -7.69 10.24 -2.60
N ASP A 63 -9.00 10.36 -2.65
CA ASP A 63 -9.93 9.26 -2.93
C ASP A 63 -10.82 9.68 -4.10
N GLY A 64 -10.56 9.10 -5.27
CA GLY A 64 -11.27 9.44 -6.51
C GLY A 64 -12.71 8.90 -6.56
N GLU A 65 -13.01 7.82 -5.84
CA GLU A 65 -14.36 7.24 -5.83
C GLU A 65 -15.31 8.10 -5.00
N ASN A 66 -14.82 8.60 -3.86
CA ASN A 66 -15.59 9.47 -2.96
C ASN A 66 -15.39 10.97 -3.23
N GLY A 67 -14.53 11.34 -4.20
CA GLY A 67 -14.26 12.73 -4.56
C GLY A 67 -13.54 13.53 -3.46
N ILE A 68 -12.69 12.88 -2.66
CA ILE A 68 -11.98 13.50 -1.54
C ILE A 68 -10.59 13.98 -2.00
N LEU A 69 -10.27 15.23 -1.71
CA LEU A 69 -8.91 15.79 -1.81
C LEU A 69 -8.58 16.52 -0.51
N ARG A 70 -7.52 16.07 0.18
CA ARG A 70 -7.06 16.67 1.44
C ARG A 70 -5.58 16.97 1.43
N TYR A 71 -5.19 18.16 1.88
CA TYR A 71 -3.80 18.54 2.10
C TYR A 71 -3.50 18.54 3.60
N ARG A 72 -2.57 17.68 4.04
CA ARG A 72 -2.27 17.41 5.46
C ARG A 72 -3.50 17.15 6.33
N GLY A 73 -4.51 16.50 5.74
CA GLY A 73 -5.78 16.20 6.41
C GLY A 73 -6.85 17.29 6.30
N TYR A 74 -6.52 18.50 5.86
CA TYR A 74 -7.50 19.56 5.64
C TYR A 74 -8.19 19.38 4.28
N PRO A 75 -9.53 19.36 4.23
CA PRO A 75 -10.28 19.39 2.98
C PRO A 75 -9.85 20.57 2.12
N ILE A 76 -9.70 20.34 0.81
CA ILE A 76 -9.23 21.37 -0.11
C ILE A 76 -10.16 22.59 -0.14
N GLU A 77 -11.46 22.39 0.09
CA GLU A 77 -12.48 23.45 0.15
C GLU A 77 -12.20 24.45 1.27
N GLN A 78 -11.58 24.00 2.37
CA GLN A 78 -11.21 24.88 3.49
C GLN A 78 -9.94 25.69 3.22
N LEU A 79 -9.13 25.28 2.26
CA LEU A 79 -7.85 25.92 1.94
C LEU A 79 -7.93 26.85 0.74
N ALA A 80 -8.98 26.71 -0.08
CA ALA A 80 -9.18 27.47 -1.31
C ALA A 80 -9.93 28.79 -1.11
N GLU A 81 -10.37 29.09 0.12
CA GLU A 81 -10.95 30.38 0.53
C GLU A 81 -9.84 31.40 0.87
#